data_AF-A0A3N5N6P1-F1
#
_entry.id   AF-A0A3N5N6P1-F1
#
_cell.length_a   1.000
_cell.length_b   1.000
_cell.length_c   1.000
_cell.angle_alpha   90.00
_cell.angle_beta   90.00
_cell.angle_gamma   90.00
#
_symmetry.space_group_name_H-M   'P 1'
#
loop_
_entity.id
_entity.type
_entity.pdbx_description
1 polymer ?
#
loop_
_entity_poly.entity_id
_entity_poly.type
_entity_poly.pdbx_seq_one_letter_code
_entity_poly.pdbx_strand_id
1 'polypeptide(L)'
;KSFLNSALDASSANKFDGKGEASNNNDFTGTITVTVVDVLPNGNMQVSGEKQIGINQGSEFIRFSGVVNPSTITNGNVVSSAQVADARIEYRANGYIDEAQVMGWLARFFLTFLPF
;
A
#
# COMPACT_ATOMS: atom_id res chain seq x y z
N LYS A 1 1.81 -59.62 25.75
CA LYS A 1 2.29 -58.24 25.51
C LYS A 1 1.83 -57.85 24.10
N SER A 2 0.63 -57.28 24.01
CA SER A 2 -0.02 -56.92 22.74
C SER A 2 0.29 -55.45 22.44
N PHE A 3 0.66 -55.20 21.19
CA PHE A 3 1.09 -53.91 20.65
C PHE A 3 -0.10 -53.15 20.05
N LEU A 4 0.00 -51.82 20.10
CA LEU A 4 -0.65 -50.84 19.21
C LEU A 4 -2.17 -50.96 19.04
N ASN A 5 -2.91 -50.33 19.94
CA ASN A 5 -4.10 -49.59 19.53
C ASN A 5 -3.65 -48.15 19.31
N SER A 6 -3.22 -47.83 18.10
CA SER A 6 -2.96 -46.46 17.67
C SER A 6 -4.24 -45.68 17.86
N ALA A 7 -4.23 -44.81 18.87
CA ALA A 7 -5.23 -43.78 19.06
C ALA A 7 -5.26 -42.94 17.79
N LEU A 8 -6.21 -43.25 16.91
CA LEU A 8 -6.74 -42.35 15.90
C LEU A 8 -7.56 -41.29 16.62
N ASP A 9 -6.89 -40.47 17.45
CA ASP A 9 -7.42 -39.19 17.89
C ASP A 9 -6.71 -38.11 17.06
N ALA A 10 -6.95 -38.18 15.75
CA ALA A 10 -6.70 -37.07 14.85
C ALA A 10 -7.87 -36.08 14.97
N SER A 11 -8.15 -35.60 16.18
CA SER A 11 -8.91 -34.37 16.38
C SER A 11 -8.02 -33.20 15.99
N SER A 12 -7.80 -33.07 14.68
CA SER A 12 -7.24 -31.86 14.07
C SER A 12 -8.28 -30.76 14.18
N ALA A 13 -8.46 -30.25 15.41
CA ALA A 13 -9.11 -28.99 15.67
C ALA A 13 -8.13 -27.87 15.27
N ASN A 14 -7.88 -27.76 13.96
CA ASN A 14 -7.28 -26.58 13.37
C ASN A 14 -8.30 -25.44 13.50
N LYS A 15 -8.45 -24.89 14.71
CA LYS A 15 -9.05 -23.58 14.92
C LYS A 15 -8.08 -22.56 14.31
N PHE A 16 -8.20 -22.37 13.01
CA PHE A 16 -7.65 -21.24 12.30
C PHE A 16 -8.46 -20.01 12.71
N ASP A 17 -8.16 -19.45 13.88
CA ASP A 17 -8.60 -18.10 14.26
C ASP A 17 -7.66 -17.11 13.57
N GLY A 18 -7.70 -17.12 12.23
CA GLY A 18 -7.01 -16.17 11.39
C GLY A 18 -7.76 -14.84 11.43
N LYS A 19 -7.74 -14.16 12.58
CA LYS A 19 -8.11 -12.75 12.66
C LYS A 19 -6.99 -11.95 12.00
N GLY A 20 -6.99 -11.97 10.68
CA GLY A 20 -6.23 -11.04 9.86
C GLY A 20 -6.84 -9.65 9.96
N GLU A 21 -6.73 -9.01 11.12
CA GLU A 21 -6.90 -7.56 11.21
C GLU A 21 -5.65 -6.92 10.62
N ALA A 22 -5.56 -6.92 9.29
CA ALA A 22 -4.59 -6.12 8.55
C ALA A 22 -5.03 -4.65 8.60
N SER A 23 -4.95 -4.04 9.79
CA SER A 23 -5.15 -2.61 9.96
C SER A 23 -3.86 -1.91 9.53
N ASN A 24 -3.72 -1.65 8.23
CA ASN A 24 -2.65 -0.80 7.71
C ASN A 24 -2.95 0.66 8.06
N ASN A 25 -2.63 1.06 9.30
CA ASN A 25 -2.71 2.45 9.73
C ASN A 25 -1.52 3.24 9.18
N ASN A 26 -1.62 3.64 7.92
CA ASN A 26 -0.63 4.49 7.27
C ASN A 26 -0.98 5.96 7.51
N ASP A 27 -0.46 6.54 8.59
CA ASP A 27 -0.59 7.97 8.87
C ASP A 27 0.33 8.77 7.94
N PHE A 28 -0.24 9.31 6.86
CA PHE A 28 0.47 10.18 5.94
C PHE A 28 0.22 11.66 6.28
N THR A 29 1.28 12.37 6.67
CA THR A 29 1.24 13.81 6.92
C THR A 29 2.16 14.54 5.95
N GLY A 30 1.64 15.57 5.29
CA GLY A 30 2.43 16.35 4.34
C GLY A 30 1.60 17.38 3.58
N THR A 31 2.31 18.25 2.86
CA THR A 31 1.71 19.21 1.94
C THR A 31 1.89 18.72 0.51
N ILE A 32 0.81 18.77 -0.27
CA ILE A 32 0.81 18.48 -1.70
C ILE A 32 0.34 19.71 -2.46
N THR A 33 1.07 20.05 -3.52
CA THR A 33 0.66 21.11 -4.44
C THR A 33 -0.33 20.53 -5.44
N VAL A 34 -1.43 21.26 -5.66
CA VAL A 34 -2.50 20.85 -6.56
C VAL A 34 -2.78 21.97 -7.56
N THR A 35 -3.35 21.60 -8.69
CA THR A 35 -3.82 22.53 -9.72
C THR A 35 -5.34 22.42 -9.83
N VAL A 36 -6.01 23.53 -10.14
CA VAL A 36 -7.43 23.53 -10.47
C VAL A 36 -7.61 22.88 -11.84
N VAL A 37 -8.35 21.78 -11.88
CA VAL A 37 -8.67 21.06 -13.12
C VAL A 37 -10.00 21.51 -13.72
N ASP A 38 -10.95 21.93 -12.88
CA ASP A 38 -12.25 22.44 -13.31
C ASP A 38 -12.89 23.36 -12.26
N VAL A 39 -13.84 24.20 -12.68
CA VAL A 39 -14.67 25.04 -11.80
C VAL A 39 -16.11 24.61 -11.95
N LEU A 40 -16.67 24.06 -10.88
CA LEU A 40 -18.04 23.55 -10.82
C LEU A 40 -19.07 24.70 -10.93
N PRO A 41 -20.31 24.41 -11.37
CA PRO A 41 -21.35 25.44 -11.55
C PRO A 41 -21.72 26.22 -10.27
N ASN A 42 -21.44 25.66 -9.09
CA ASN A 42 -21.66 26.31 -7.81
C ASN A 42 -20.47 27.20 -7.36
N GLY A 43 -19.43 27.33 -8.19
CA GLY A 43 -18.22 28.10 -7.90
C GLY A 43 -17.14 27.33 -7.13
N ASN A 44 -17.37 26.08 -6.76
CA ASN A 44 -16.32 25.24 -6.18
C ASN A 44 -15.31 24.82 -7.25
N MET A 45 -14.08 24.54 -6.84
CA MET A 45 -12.99 24.19 -7.73
C MET A 45 -12.64 22.72 -7.55
N GLN A 46 -12.67 21.95 -8.63
CA GLN A 46 -12.07 20.62 -8.63
C GLN A 46 -10.56 20.78 -8.77
N VAL A 47 -9.81 20.13 -7.88
CA VAL A 47 -8.35 20.19 -7.85
C VAL A 47 -7.75 18.80 -7.99
N SER A 48 -6.59 18.72 -8.63
CA SER A 48 -5.79 17.50 -8.71
C SER A 48 -4.30 17.83 -8.70
N GLY A 49 -3.52 16.99 -8.05
CA GLY A 49 -2.07 17.08 -8.02
C GLY A 49 -1.43 15.71 -7.82
N GLU A 50 -0.22 15.56 -8.32
CA GLU A 50 0.60 14.37 -8.13
C GLU A 50 1.98 14.80 -7.60
N LYS A 51 2.46 14.07 -6.59
CA LYS A 51 3.83 14.18 -6.09
C LYS A 51 4.54 12.87 -6.37
N GLN A 52 5.51 12.91 -7.28
CA GLN A 52 6.43 11.81 -7.55
C GLN A 52 7.68 11.92 -6.68
N ILE A 53 8.06 10.82 -6.05
CA ILE A 53 9.30 10.68 -5.28
C ILE A 53 10.09 9.53 -5.91
N GLY A 54 11.22 9.87 -6.53
CA GLY A 54 12.17 8.87 -7.02
C GLY A 54 13.05 8.39 -5.87
N ILE A 55 13.10 7.08 -5.65
CA ILE A 55 14.03 6.45 -4.71
C ILE A 55 14.95 5.54 -5.52
N ASN A 56 16.20 5.35 -5.09
CA ASN A 56 17.23 4.62 -5.85
C ASN A 56 16.78 3.25 -6.40
N GLN A 57 15.79 2.59 -5.78
CA GLN A 57 15.25 1.29 -6.17
C GLN A 57 13.77 1.29 -6.63
N GLY A 58 13.16 2.46 -6.90
CA GLY A 58 11.75 2.53 -7.32
C GLY A 58 11.19 3.95 -7.50
N SER A 59 9.94 4.04 -7.97
CA SER A 59 9.21 5.32 -8.01
C SER A 59 7.96 5.23 -7.16
N GLU A 60 7.78 6.20 -6.28
CA GLU A 60 6.56 6.38 -5.50
C GLU A 60 5.79 7.57 -6.04
N PHE A 61 4.47 7.43 -6.14
CA PHE A 61 3.55 8.46 -6.58
C PHE A 61 2.44 8.61 -5.56
N ILE A 62 2.25 9.84 -5.09
CA ILE A 62 1.12 10.24 -4.26
C ILE A 62 0.24 11.14 -5.10
N ARG A 63 -0.99 10.70 -5.36
CA ARG A 63 -2.00 11.49 -6.07
C ARG A 63 -3.01 12.00 -5.08
N PHE A 64 -3.38 13.26 -5.25
CA PHE A 64 -4.46 13.88 -4.50
C PHE A 64 -5.46 14.49 -5.47
N SER A 65 -6.74 14.33 -5.16
CA SER A 65 -7.83 15.03 -5.85
C SER A 65 -8.93 15.39 -4.88
N GLY A 66 -9.67 16.45 -5.17
CA GLY A 66 -10.85 16.81 -4.37
C GLY A 66 -11.53 18.06 -4.89
N VAL A 67 -12.49 18.55 -4.13
CA VAL A 67 -13.24 19.78 -4.42
C VAL A 67 -12.98 20.79 -3.32
N VAL A 68 -12.50 21.96 -3.71
CA VAL A 68 -12.16 23.08 -2.84
C VAL A 68 -13.22 24.16 -2.96
N ASN A 69 -13.71 24.64 -1.83
CA ASN A 69 -14.52 25.86 -1.80
C ASN A 69 -13.58 27.07 -1.80
N PRO A 70 -13.71 28.04 -2.74
CA PRO A 70 -12.87 29.23 -2.74
C PRO A 70 -12.84 30.00 -1.42
N SER A 71 -13.90 29.93 -0.61
CA SER A 71 -13.99 30.61 0.69
C SER A 71 -13.10 29.99 1.78
N THR A 72 -12.61 28.76 1.60
CA THR A 72 -11.70 28.10 2.56
C THR A 72 -10.23 28.32 2.24
N ILE A 73 -9.92 29.06 1.16
CA ILE A 73 -8.54 29.40 0.79
C ILE A 73 -8.02 30.49 1.72
N THR A 74 -6.93 30.17 2.42
CA THR A 74 -6.24 31.11 3.32
C THR A 74 -5.17 31.91 2.58
N ASN A 75 -4.63 32.94 3.24
CA ASN A 75 -3.54 33.74 2.71
C ASN A 75 -2.35 32.85 2.33
N GLY A 76 -1.94 32.91 1.06
CA GLY A 76 -0.88 32.04 0.51
C GLY A 76 -1.38 30.89 -0.36
N ASN A 77 -2.67 30.85 -0.74
CA ASN A 77 -3.27 29.81 -1.58
C ASN A 77 -3.19 28.41 -0.94
N VAL A 78 -3.38 28.35 0.38
CA VAL A 78 -3.34 27.11 1.16
C VAL A 78 -4.74 26.76 1.66
N VAL A 79 -5.08 25.48 1.59
CA VAL A 79 -6.33 24.91 2.09
C VAL A 79 -6.00 23.71 2.96
N SER A 80 -6.62 23.62 4.14
CA SER A 80 -6.49 22.42 4.99
C SER A 80 -7.11 21.22 4.29
N SER A 81 -6.44 20.07 4.30
CA SER A 81 -6.97 18.82 3.73
C SER A 81 -8.31 18.41 4.35
N ALA A 82 -8.56 18.79 5.61
CA ALA A 82 -9.83 18.55 6.30
C ALA A 82 -11.01 19.39 5.76
N GLN A 83 -10.72 20.46 5.01
CA GLN A 83 -11.72 21.35 4.41
C GLN A 83 -11.95 21.07 2.93
N VAL A 84 -11.32 20.03 2.38
CA VAL A 84 -11.50 19.60 0.99
C VAL A 84 -12.63 18.57 0.93
N ALA A 85 -13.65 18.84 0.11
CA ALA A 85 -14.74 17.91 -0.13
C ALA A 85 -14.29 16.79 -1.08
N ASP A 86 -14.80 15.58 -0.89
CA ASP A 86 -14.49 14.39 -1.69
C ASP A 86 -12.98 14.17 -1.90
N ALA A 87 -12.18 14.49 -0.88
CA ALA A 87 -10.73 14.32 -0.93
C ALA A 87 -10.37 12.84 -1.12
N ARG A 88 -9.61 12.55 -2.18
CA ARG A 88 -9.06 11.23 -2.48
C ARG A 88 -7.56 11.31 -2.50
N ILE A 89 -6.95 10.37 -1.80
CA ILE A 89 -5.51 10.15 -1.80
C ILE A 89 -5.25 8.75 -2.33
N GLU A 90 -4.35 8.65 -3.30
CA GLU A 90 -3.88 7.38 -3.84
C GLU A 90 -2.37 7.32 -3.70
N TYR A 91 -1.91 6.29 -3.01
CA TYR A 91 -0.49 5.99 -2.87
C TYR A 91 -0.16 4.77 -3.76
N ARG A 92 0.80 4.95 -4.67
CA ARG A 92 1.33 3.89 -5.52
C ARG A 92 2.84 3.84 -5.36
N ALA A 93 3.35 2.69 -4.99
CA ALA A 93 4.78 2.41 -4.99
C ALA A 93 5.07 1.37 -6.09
N ASN A 94 5.95 1.72 -7.01
CA ASN A 94 6.51 0.81 -8.00
C ASN A 94 7.90 0.38 -7.49
N GLY A 95 7.93 -0.66 -6.66
CA GLY A 95 9.16 -1.34 -6.24
C GLY A 95 9.30 -2.68 -6.96
N TYR A 96 10.52 -3.03 -7.37
CA TYR A 96 10.81 -4.41 -7.75
C TYR A 96 10.76 -5.27 -6.48
N ILE A 97 9.93 -6.31 -6.48
CA ILE A 97 10.15 -7.44 -5.57
C ILE A 97 11.41 -8.12 -6.12
N ASP A 98 12.54 -7.96 -5.43
CA ASP A 98 13.77 -8.68 -5.73
C ASP A 98 13.60 -10.15 -5.28
N GLU A 99 12.62 -10.87 -5.85
CA GLU A 99 12.29 -12.25 -5.46
C GLU A 99 13.04 -13.30 -6.28
N ALA A 100 13.86 -12.90 -7.25
CA ALA A 100 14.28 -13.85 -8.28
C ALA A 100 15.75 -13.67 -8.68
N GLN A 101 16.70 -13.99 -7.80
CA GLN A 101 18.00 -14.44 -8.33
C GLN A 101 18.88 -15.30 -7.43
N VAL A 102 18.66 -15.37 -6.11
CA VAL A 102 19.59 -16.11 -5.23
C VAL A 102 19.27 -17.60 -5.13
N MET A 103 18.03 -18.05 -5.38
CA MET A 103 17.69 -19.47 -5.19
C MET A 103 18.18 -20.38 -6.33
N GLY A 104 18.57 -19.83 -7.49
CA GLY A 104 19.00 -20.62 -8.65
C GLY A 104 20.40 -21.21 -8.55
N TRP A 105 21.37 -20.47 -7.97
CA TRP A 105 22.76 -20.95 -7.88
C TRP A 105 22.98 -21.91 -6.70
N LEU A 106 22.36 -21.66 -5.54
CA LEU A 106 22.40 -22.56 -4.37
C LEU A 106 21.70 -23.90 -4.66
N ALA A 107 20.54 -23.87 -5.33
CA ALA A 107 19.87 -25.10 -5.76
C ALA A 107 20.71 -25.90 -6.77
N ARG A 108 21.39 -25.22 -7.71
CA ARG A 108 22.35 -25.87 -8.63
C ARG A 108 23.57 -26.43 -7.90
N PHE A 109 24.07 -25.74 -6.88
CA PHE A 109 25.20 -26.21 -6.08
C PHE A 109 24.86 -27.52 -5.36
N PHE A 110 23.72 -27.60 -4.66
CA PHE A 110 23.30 -28.82 -3.97
C PHE A 110 22.94 -29.98 -4.92
N LEU A 111 22.32 -29.71 -6.08
CA LEU A 111 22.04 -30.74 -7.09
C LEU A 111 23.30 -31.22 -7.84
N THR A 112 24.36 -30.40 -7.91
CA THR A 112 25.63 -30.79 -8.55
C THR A 112 26.55 -31.54 -7.59
N PHE A 113 26.50 -31.26 -6.28
CA PHE A 113 27.40 -31.83 -5.29
C PHE A 113 26.88 -33.07 -4.55
N LEU A 114 25.60 -33.43 -4.66
CA LEU A 114 25.04 -34.67 -4.11
C LEU A 114 24.47 -35.59 -5.20
N PRO A 115 25.31 -36.35 -5.91
CA PRO A 115 24.86 -37.48 -6.71
C PRO A 115 24.98 -38.80 -5.93
N PHE A 116 24.09 -39.04 -4.95
CA PHE A 116 23.63 -40.38 -4.49
C PHE A 116 22.54 -40.26 -3.42
#